data_AF-A0A8G2FA96-F1
#
_entry.id   AF-A0A8G2FA96-F1
#
_cell.length_a   1.000
_cell.length_b   1.000
_cell.length_c   1.000
_cell.angle_alpha   90.00
_cell.angle_beta   90.00
_cell.angle_gamma   90.00
#
_symmetry.space_group_name_H-M   'P 1'
#
loop_
_entity.id
_entity.type
_entity.pdbx_description
1 polymer ?
#
loop_
_entity_poly.entity_id
_entity_poly.type
_entity_poly.pdbx_seq_one_letter_code
_entity_poly.pdbx_strand_id
1 'polypeptide(L)'
;MKQPLLFCFILLTTQFSIGFFQNNNKLTLEYIYNQTILASEKAVTHADTAELQDQSRLFIISAYIIILLLLLTWLTYRNSQIVRHKNKIIANLTDQLISCRDQLQQARETIKELSQSNIKSPVKEIVSITNEPADSDLFATLQEIIVKEKLFLQPDLTREYLLKRIKTDKNRFARMLQENANSNFNSYINDMRLEYSMLLMKQYPHHTIQAIAQDSGISNVRTYHRLFKEKMGMTPAEYKAAL
;
A
#
# COMPACT_ATOMS: atom_id res chain seq x y z
N MET A 1 68.80 -82.25 -61.75
CA MET A 1 68.96 -80.85 -61.28
C MET A 1 67.59 -80.17 -61.00
N LYS A 2 66.77 -80.65 -60.06
CA LYS A 2 65.45 -80.00 -59.74
C LYS A 2 65.14 -79.81 -58.24
N GLN A 3 66.05 -80.16 -57.33
CA GLN A 3 65.80 -80.03 -55.88
C GLN A 3 66.01 -78.62 -55.25
N PRO A 4 66.92 -77.72 -55.72
CA PRO A 4 67.16 -76.46 -55.02
C PRO A 4 66.05 -75.40 -55.23
N LEU A 5 65.31 -75.46 -56.34
CA LEU A 5 64.26 -74.48 -56.66
C LEU A 5 63.01 -74.63 -55.79
N LEU A 6 62.64 -75.87 -55.44
CA LEU A 6 61.47 -76.12 -54.58
C LEU A 6 61.69 -75.63 -53.15
N PHE A 7 62.92 -75.78 -52.64
CA PHE A 7 63.29 -75.35 -51.29
C PHE A 7 63.30 -73.81 -51.17
N CYS A 8 63.84 -73.12 -52.18
CA CYS A 8 63.77 -71.65 -52.26
C CYS A 8 62.32 -71.14 -52.33
N PHE A 9 61.44 -71.83 -53.06
CA PHE A 9 60.04 -71.43 -53.16
C PHE A 9 59.29 -71.56 -51.82
N ILE A 10 59.49 -72.68 -51.10
CA ILE A 10 58.87 -72.89 -49.79
C ILE A 10 59.35 -71.81 -48.79
N LEU A 11 60.65 -71.52 -48.74
CA LEU A 11 61.20 -70.47 -47.86
C LEU A 11 60.63 -69.07 -48.18
N LEU A 12 60.44 -68.75 -49.47
CA LEU A 12 59.82 -67.49 -49.88
C LEU A 12 58.35 -67.40 -49.44
N THR A 13 57.59 -68.48 -49.58
CA THR A 13 56.17 -68.50 -49.18
C THR A 13 55.97 -68.44 -47.66
N THR A 14 56.84 -69.09 -46.88
CA THR A 14 56.78 -69.02 -45.42
C THR A 14 57.19 -67.64 -44.92
N GLN A 15 58.24 -67.04 -45.50
CA GLN A 15 58.70 -65.71 -45.12
C GLN A 15 57.68 -64.61 -45.50
N PHE A 16 57.00 -64.75 -46.64
CA PHE A 16 55.87 -63.90 -47.01
C PHE A 16 54.67 -64.05 -46.06
N SER A 17 54.30 -65.29 -45.71
CA SER A 17 53.17 -65.54 -44.80
C SER A 17 53.43 -65.04 -43.38
N ILE A 18 54.66 -65.15 -42.89
CA ILE A 18 55.08 -64.59 -41.58
C ILE A 18 55.05 -63.06 -41.62
N GLY A 19 55.59 -62.44 -42.68
CA GLY A 19 55.55 -60.99 -42.85
C GLY A 19 54.11 -60.44 -42.94
N PHE A 20 53.23 -61.14 -43.66
CA PHE A 20 51.81 -60.80 -43.76
C PHE A 20 51.09 -60.92 -42.41
N PHE A 21 51.34 -61.99 -41.65
CA PHE A 21 50.77 -62.19 -40.32
C PHE A 21 51.25 -61.13 -39.31
N GLN A 22 52.54 -60.80 -39.32
CA GLN A 22 53.11 -59.75 -38.47
C GLN A 22 52.55 -58.37 -38.80
N ASN A 23 52.38 -58.03 -40.09
CA ASN A 23 51.84 -56.76 -40.52
C ASN A 23 50.35 -56.60 -40.14
N ASN A 24 49.55 -57.65 -40.35
CA ASN A 24 48.13 -57.63 -39.96
C ASN A 24 47.94 -57.50 -38.45
N ASN A 25 48.76 -58.19 -37.64
CA ASN A 25 48.72 -58.04 -36.18
C ASN A 25 49.12 -56.64 -35.73
N LYS A 26 50.06 -55.99 -36.42
CA LYS A 26 50.44 -54.60 -36.11
C LYS A 26 49.29 -53.63 -36.40
N LEU A 27 48.63 -53.77 -37.54
CA LEU A 27 47.49 -52.96 -37.95
C LEU A 27 46.29 -53.13 -37.00
N THR A 28 46.01 -54.36 -36.53
CA THR A 28 44.94 -54.61 -35.56
C THR A 28 45.26 -54.04 -34.19
N LEU A 29 46.51 -54.16 -33.74
CA LEU A 29 46.95 -53.55 -32.48
C LEU A 29 46.89 -52.02 -32.52
N GLU A 30 47.28 -51.40 -33.64
CA GLU A 30 47.18 -49.95 -33.84
C GLU A 30 45.73 -49.47 -33.89
N TYR A 31 44.85 -50.24 -34.54
CA TYR A 31 43.41 -49.96 -34.56
C TYR A 31 42.80 -50.01 -33.15
N ILE A 32 43.08 -51.09 -32.39
CA ILE A 32 42.60 -51.25 -31.01
C ILE A 32 43.14 -50.12 -30.13
N TYR A 33 44.43 -49.80 -30.24
CA TYR A 33 45.06 -48.72 -29.50
C TYR A 33 44.37 -47.37 -29.79
N ASN A 34 44.20 -46.99 -31.05
CA ASN A 34 43.54 -45.74 -31.42
C ASN A 34 42.08 -45.69 -30.96
N GLN A 35 41.36 -46.81 -31.01
CA GLN A 35 39.98 -46.89 -30.51
C GLN A 35 39.91 -46.70 -28.99
N THR A 36 40.86 -47.24 -28.22
CA THR A 36 40.91 -47.04 -26.76
C THR A 36 41.26 -45.60 -26.39
N ILE A 37 42.20 -44.97 -27.10
CA ILE A 37 42.54 -43.56 -26.90
C ILE A 37 41.32 -42.68 -27.21
N LEU A 38 40.64 -42.91 -28.34
CA LEU A 38 39.42 -42.19 -28.69
C LEU A 38 38.30 -42.35 -27.64
N ALA A 39 38.14 -43.56 -27.10
CA ALA A 39 37.17 -43.82 -26.03
C ALA A 39 37.55 -43.09 -24.73
N SER A 40 38.84 -43.05 -24.39
CA SER A 40 39.34 -42.33 -23.22
C SER A 40 39.17 -40.81 -23.36
N GLU A 41 39.44 -40.24 -24.53
CA GLU A 41 39.27 -38.82 -24.82
C GLU A 41 37.80 -38.39 -24.74
N LYS A 42 36.89 -39.22 -25.28
CA LYS A 42 35.44 -39.02 -25.14
C LYS A 42 35.01 -39.11 -23.68
N ALA A 43 35.51 -40.07 -22.91
CA ALA A 43 35.18 -40.20 -21.50
C ALA A 43 35.64 -38.98 -20.68
N VAL A 44 36.84 -38.45 -20.93
CA VAL A 44 37.36 -37.23 -20.28
C VAL A 44 36.53 -36.01 -20.66
N THR A 45 36.28 -35.79 -21.94
CA THR A 45 35.45 -34.65 -22.39
C THR A 45 34.00 -34.73 -21.88
N HIS A 46 33.41 -35.92 -21.79
CA HIS A 46 32.11 -36.12 -21.15
C HIS A 46 32.13 -35.87 -19.65
N ALA A 47 33.21 -36.24 -18.95
CA ALA A 47 33.39 -35.95 -17.53
C ALA A 47 33.52 -34.42 -17.29
N ASP A 48 34.38 -33.75 -18.05
CA ASP A 48 34.61 -32.30 -17.94
C ASP A 48 33.34 -31.49 -18.23
N THR A 49 32.56 -31.90 -19.25
CA THR A 49 31.28 -31.23 -19.58
C THR A 49 30.19 -31.48 -18.55
N ALA A 50 30.17 -32.65 -17.90
CA ALA A 50 29.24 -32.94 -16.81
C ALA A 50 29.54 -32.09 -15.57
N GLU A 51 30.81 -31.94 -15.21
CA GLU A 51 31.22 -31.06 -14.09
C GLU A 51 30.88 -29.59 -14.34
N LEU A 52 31.13 -29.09 -15.56
CA LEU A 52 30.74 -27.73 -15.95
C LEU A 52 29.22 -27.52 -15.93
N GLN A 53 28.45 -28.52 -16.38
CA GLN A 53 26.99 -28.45 -16.34
C GLN A 53 26.46 -28.40 -14.91
N ASP A 54 27.03 -29.18 -13.98
CA ASP A 54 26.58 -29.18 -12.58
C ASP A 54 26.86 -27.83 -11.90
N GLN A 55 28.06 -27.27 -12.11
CA GLN A 55 28.40 -25.93 -11.61
C GLN A 55 27.45 -24.86 -12.17
N SER A 56 27.14 -24.91 -13.47
CA SER A 56 26.21 -23.94 -14.09
C SER A 56 24.79 -24.00 -13.52
N ARG A 57 24.29 -25.19 -13.17
CA ARG A 57 22.95 -25.37 -12.57
C ARG A 57 22.88 -24.75 -11.18
N LEU A 58 23.93 -24.89 -10.37
CA LEU A 58 24.01 -24.27 -9.04
C LEU A 58 23.97 -22.74 -9.12
N PHE A 59 24.66 -22.14 -10.09
CA PHE A 59 24.60 -20.70 -10.32
C PHE A 59 23.20 -20.23 -10.73
N ILE A 60 22.50 -20.99 -11.58
CA ILE A 60 21.12 -20.66 -11.98
C ILE A 60 20.16 -20.71 -10.79
N ILE A 61 20.24 -21.76 -9.96
CA ILE A 61 19.37 -21.90 -8.78
C ILE A 61 19.62 -20.76 -7.78
N SER A 62 20.89 -20.46 -7.49
CA SER A 62 21.24 -19.35 -6.59
C SER A 62 20.76 -18.00 -7.12
N ALA A 63 20.82 -17.76 -8.44
CA ALA A 63 20.26 -16.56 -9.06
C ALA A 63 18.75 -16.45 -8.83
N TYR A 64 17.98 -17.53 -8.99
CA TYR A 64 16.53 -17.51 -8.70
C TYR A 64 16.23 -17.25 -7.23
N ILE A 65 17.01 -17.82 -6.30
CA ILE A 65 16.88 -17.57 -4.87
C ILE A 65 17.13 -16.09 -4.56
N ILE A 66 18.17 -15.49 -5.14
CA ILE A 66 18.48 -14.06 -4.97
C ILE A 66 17.34 -13.20 -5.50
N ILE A 67 16.80 -13.50 -6.68
CA ILE A 67 15.65 -12.78 -7.25
C ILE A 67 14.43 -12.90 -6.34
N LEU A 68 14.15 -14.09 -5.80
CA LEU A 68 13.05 -14.31 -4.86
C LEU A 68 13.25 -13.51 -3.57
N LEU A 69 14.47 -13.47 -3.01
CA LEU A 69 14.78 -12.69 -1.82
C LEU A 69 14.65 -11.18 -2.09
N LEU A 70 15.09 -10.70 -3.25
CA LEU A 70 14.90 -9.31 -3.67
C LEU A 70 13.40 -8.98 -3.83
N LEU A 71 12.61 -9.90 -4.38
CA LEU A 71 11.17 -9.73 -4.50
C LEU A 71 10.50 -9.67 -3.12
N LEU A 72 10.86 -10.57 -2.20
CA LEU A 72 10.31 -10.61 -0.84
C LEU A 72 10.69 -9.36 -0.04
N THR A 73 11.95 -8.93 -0.12
CA THR A 73 12.40 -7.67 0.52
C THR A 73 11.74 -6.45 -0.10
N TRP A 74 11.51 -6.43 -1.41
CA TRP A 74 10.73 -5.38 -2.07
C TRP A 74 9.27 -5.39 -1.62
N LEU A 75 8.63 -6.55 -1.47
CA LEU A 75 7.25 -6.66 -0.99
C LEU A 75 7.12 -6.20 0.46
N THR A 76 8.06 -6.59 1.33
CA THR A 76 8.06 -6.13 2.74
C THR A 76 8.41 -4.66 2.84
N TYR A 77 9.31 -4.12 2.01
CA TYR A 77 9.59 -2.69 1.92
C TYR A 77 8.36 -1.91 1.44
N ARG A 78 7.71 -2.37 0.37
CA ARG A 78 6.46 -1.78 -0.16
C ARG A 78 5.36 -1.80 0.90
N ASN A 79 5.19 -2.91 1.60
CA ASN A 79 4.21 -3.03 2.67
C ASN A 79 4.58 -2.15 3.87
N SER A 80 5.85 -2.10 4.25
CA SER A 80 6.37 -1.23 5.33
C SER A 80 6.15 0.24 5.02
N GLN A 81 6.29 0.66 3.76
CA GLN A 81 5.93 2.01 3.33
C GLN A 81 4.45 2.29 3.53
N ILE A 82 3.56 1.38 3.12
CA ILE A 82 2.11 1.52 3.33
C ILE A 82 1.79 1.58 4.83
N VAL A 83 2.40 0.71 5.65
CA VAL A 83 2.19 0.63 7.11
C VAL A 83 2.67 1.90 7.82
N ARG A 84 3.82 2.47 7.45
CA ARG A 84 4.32 3.72 8.07
C ARG A 84 3.36 4.90 7.88
N HIS A 85 2.73 5.00 6.70
CA HIS A 85 1.74 6.05 6.43
C HIS A 85 0.45 5.79 7.21
N LYS A 86 -0.02 4.54 7.29
CA LYS A 86 -1.18 4.14 8.10
C LYS A 86 -0.97 4.42 9.59
N ASN A 87 0.21 4.10 10.13
CA ASN A 87 0.53 4.28 11.54
C ASN A 87 0.62 5.75 11.95
N LYS A 88 1.11 6.63 11.06
CA LYS A 88 1.18 8.07 11.34
C LYS A 88 -0.21 8.70 11.54
N ILE A 89 -1.21 8.21 10.82
CA ILE A 89 -2.59 8.70 10.93
C ILE A 89 -3.26 8.17 12.18
N ILE A 90 -3.09 6.88 12.47
CA ILE A 90 -3.59 6.30 13.71
C ILE A 90 -3.01 7.06 14.90
N ALA A 91 -1.71 7.38 14.88
CA ALA A 91 -1.09 8.22 15.91
C ALA A 91 -1.76 9.60 16.01
N ASN A 92 -1.87 10.34 14.91
CA ASN A 92 -2.51 11.66 14.91
C ASN A 92 -3.97 11.64 15.38
N LEU A 93 -4.77 10.64 14.96
CA LEU A 93 -6.15 10.46 15.39
C LEU A 93 -6.22 10.11 16.88
N THR A 94 -5.31 9.26 17.34
CA THR A 94 -5.21 8.89 18.77
C THR A 94 -4.89 10.13 19.60
N ASP A 95 -3.95 10.96 19.15
CA ASP A 95 -3.58 12.20 19.83
C ASP A 95 -4.74 13.22 19.87
N GLN A 96 -5.50 13.34 18.78
CA GLN A 96 -6.72 14.17 18.72
C GLN A 96 -7.82 13.65 19.66
N LEU A 97 -8.04 12.34 19.71
CA LEU A 97 -9.02 11.72 20.60
C LEU A 97 -8.64 11.87 22.08
N ILE A 98 -7.36 11.72 22.41
CA ILE A 98 -6.83 11.97 23.76
C ILE A 98 -7.07 13.44 24.14
N SER A 99 -6.73 14.37 23.26
CA SER A 99 -6.92 15.81 23.50
C SER A 99 -8.40 16.17 23.72
N CYS A 100 -9.31 15.61 22.93
CA CYS A 100 -10.75 15.83 23.09
C CYS A 100 -11.29 15.22 24.39
N ARG A 101 -10.82 14.02 24.75
CA ARG A 101 -11.19 13.35 26.01
C ARG A 101 -10.78 14.19 27.21
N ASP A 102 -9.57 14.75 27.19
CA ASP A 102 -9.06 15.57 28.28
C ASP A 102 -9.88 16.86 28.45
N GLN A 103 -10.25 17.51 27.34
CA GLN A 103 -11.15 18.68 27.38
C GLN A 103 -12.52 18.36 27.97
N LEU A 104 -13.12 17.23 27.59
CA LEU A 104 -14.40 16.78 28.14
C LEU A 104 -14.30 16.46 29.63
N GLN A 105 -13.18 15.90 30.08
CA GLN A 105 -12.95 15.61 31.49
C GLN A 105 -12.80 16.90 32.30
N GLN A 106 -12.02 17.87 31.82
CA GLN A 106 -11.87 19.18 32.45
C GLN A 106 -13.22 19.91 32.53
N ALA A 107 -13.99 19.95 31.44
CA ALA A 107 -15.32 20.56 31.44
C ALA A 107 -16.25 19.90 32.47
N ARG A 108 -16.18 18.57 32.62
CA ARG A 108 -16.97 17.83 33.62
C ARG A 108 -16.54 18.16 35.06
N GLU A 109 -15.24 18.33 35.29
CA GLU A 109 -14.70 18.74 36.58
C GLU A 109 -15.12 20.17 36.93
N THR A 110 -15.03 21.11 35.99
CA THR A 110 -15.52 22.49 36.17
C THR A 110 -17.02 22.53 36.47
N ILE A 111 -17.84 21.73 35.77
CA ILE A 111 -19.29 21.63 36.05
C ILE A 111 -19.54 21.07 37.45
N LYS A 112 -18.74 20.08 37.89
CA LYS A 112 -18.87 19.50 39.23
C LYS A 112 -18.50 20.50 40.32
N GLU A 113 -17.45 21.30 40.11
CA GLU A 113 -17.05 22.39 41.01
C GLU A 113 -18.10 23.50 41.07
N LEU A 114 -18.65 23.92 39.92
CA LEU A 114 -19.75 24.88 39.85
C LEU A 114 -21.03 24.36 40.54
N SER A 115 -21.30 23.06 40.42
CA SER A 115 -22.47 22.43 41.05
C SER A 115 -22.32 22.28 42.57
N GLN A 116 -21.09 22.15 43.08
CA GLN A 116 -20.82 22.10 44.52
C GLN A 116 -20.76 23.50 45.16
N SER A 117 -20.49 24.54 44.38
CA SER A 117 -20.39 25.93 44.82
C SER A 117 -21.75 26.62 45.06
N ASN A 118 -22.86 26.14 44.47
CA ASN A 118 -24.13 26.87 44.53
C ASN A 118 -25.31 26.07 45.11
N ILE A 119 -25.45 26.08 46.43
CA ILE A 119 -26.70 25.76 47.14
C ILE A 119 -27.26 27.05 47.77
N LYS A 120 -28.07 27.80 47.01
CA LYS A 120 -29.39 28.37 47.36
C LYS A 120 -29.79 29.51 46.39
N SER A 121 -30.83 29.23 45.59
CA SER A 121 -31.92 30.06 44.99
C SER A 121 -31.93 31.60 45.12
N PRO A 122 -32.74 32.37 44.33
CA PRO A 122 -33.74 31.97 43.33
C PRO A 122 -33.68 32.71 41.97
N VAL A 123 -34.42 32.16 41.01
CA VAL A 123 -34.90 32.80 39.78
C VAL A 123 -35.60 34.14 40.10
N LYS A 124 -35.17 35.26 39.50
CA LYS A 124 -36.02 36.32 38.89
C LYS A 124 -35.17 37.52 38.39
N GLU A 125 -35.20 37.71 37.07
CA GLU A 125 -35.30 39.00 36.34
C GLU A 125 -34.25 40.11 36.58
N ILE A 126 -33.53 40.50 35.53
CA ILE A 126 -33.42 41.91 35.07
C ILE A 126 -33.21 41.91 33.55
N VAL A 127 -33.93 42.83 32.94
CA VAL A 127 -34.25 43.00 31.52
C VAL A 127 -33.32 44.04 30.87
N SER A 128 -33.11 43.86 29.56
CA SER A 128 -32.77 44.86 28.52
C SER A 128 -31.52 45.73 28.66
N ILE A 129 -30.48 45.40 27.89
CA ILE A 129 -29.62 46.37 27.21
C ILE A 129 -29.31 45.76 25.83
N THR A 130 -29.94 46.25 24.75
CA THR A 130 -29.62 45.97 23.33
C THR A 130 -28.85 44.67 23.05
N ASN A 131 -29.47 43.51 23.31
CA ASN A 131 -28.80 42.22 23.18
C ASN A 131 -28.92 41.72 21.74
N GLU A 132 -28.12 42.29 20.83
CA GLU A 132 -27.65 41.46 19.72
C GLU A 132 -26.89 40.29 20.38
N PRO A 133 -27.29 39.02 20.14
CA PRO A 133 -26.61 37.87 20.75
C PRO A 133 -25.13 37.94 20.40
N ALA A 134 -24.23 37.60 21.33
CA ALA A 134 -22.81 37.61 21.04
C ALA A 134 -22.51 36.71 19.82
N ASP A 135 -21.50 37.04 19.01
CA ASP A 135 -21.18 36.27 17.80
C ASP A 135 -20.88 34.79 18.15
N SER A 136 -20.40 34.50 19.36
CA SER A 136 -20.26 33.15 19.92
C SER A 136 -21.59 32.41 20.11
N ASP A 137 -22.61 33.07 20.69
CA ASP A 137 -23.93 32.47 20.93
C ASP A 137 -24.67 32.21 19.61
N LEU A 138 -24.49 33.12 18.65
CA LEU A 138 -25.05 32.97 17.30
C LEU A 138 -24.39 31.80 16.56
N PHE A 139 -23.08 31.61 16.70
CA PHE A 139 -22.37 30.47 16.13
C PHE A 139 -22.82 29.15 16.76
N ALA A 140 -22.99 29.10 18.09
CA ALA A 140 -23.53 27.92 18.79
C ALA A 140 -24.94 27.57 18.29
N THR A 141 -25.80 28.57 18.11
CA THR A 141 -27.16 28.40 17.56
C THR A 141 -27.11 27.86 16.11
N LEU A 142 -26.23 28.41 15.27
CA LEU A 142 -26.01 27.92 13.91
C LEU A 142 -25.59 26.45 13.91
N GLN A 143 -24.61 26.10 14.72
CA GLN A 143 -24.08 24.74 14.82
C GLN A 143 -25.16 23.77 15.31
N GLU A 144 -25.95 24.14 16.32
CA GLU A 144 -27.05 23.32 16.83
C GLU A 144 -28.05 22.99 15.70
N ILE A 145 -28.48 24.00 14.94
CA ILE A 145 -29.43 23.83 13.84
C ILE A 145 -28.85 22.90 12.76
N ILE A 146 -27.61 23.14 12.32
CA ILE A 146 -26.96 22.33 11.27
C ILE A 146 -26.83 20.87 11.71
N VAL A 147 -26.42 20.61 12.95
CA VAL A 147 -26.19 19.25 13.46
C VAL A 147 -27.51 18.53 13.72
N LYS A 148 -28.46 19.17 14.41
CA LYS A 148 -29.74 18.57 14.79
C LYS A 148 -30.59 18.21 13.59
N GLU A 149 -30.67 19.10 12.61
CA GLU A 149 -31.43 18.88 11.38
C GLU A 149 -30.59 18.18 10.29
N LYS A 150 -29.30 17.91 10.56
CA LYS A 150 -28.34 17.34 9.60
C LYS A 150 -28.31 18.07 8.25
N LEU A 151 -28.42 19.40 8.28
CA LEU A 151 -28.52 20.23 7.07
C LEU A 151 -27.32 20.06 6.15
N PHE A 152 -26.14 19.74 6.69
CA PHE A 152 -24.94 19.49 5.90
C PHE A 152 -25.10 18.31 4.93
N LEU A 153 -26.04 17.39 5.14
CA LEU A 153 -26.34 16.30 4.20
C LEU A 153 -27.12 16.77 2.96
N GLN A 154 -27.76 17.94 3.01
CA GLN A 154 -28.50 18.52 1.91
C GLN A 154 -27.53 19.10 0.87
N PRO A 155 -27.47 18.58 -0.37
CA PRO A 155 -26.52 19.06 -1.36
C PRO A 155 -26.78 20.50 -1.82
N ASP A 156 -28.03 20.93 -1.72
CA ASP A 156 -28.56 22.25 -2.09
C ASP A 156 -28.54 23.27 -0.94
N LEU A 157 -27.92 22.93 0.21
CA LEU A 157 -27.78 23.85 1.33
C LEU A 157 -27.03 25.12 0.89
N THR A 158 -27.71 26.26 0.98
CA THR A 158 -27.15 27.58 0.66
C THR A 158 -26.87 28.38 1.92
N ARG A 159 -25.92 29.30 1.84
CA ARG A 159 -25.65 30.27 2.90
C ARG A 159 -26.90 31.11 3.20
N GLU A 160 -27.62 31.52 2.16
CA GLU A 160 -28.83 32.33 2.24
C GLU A 160 -29.95 31.65 3.04
N TYR A 161 -30.04 30.32 2.98
CA TYR A 161 -30.96 29.55 3.81
C TYR A 161 -30.64 29.71 5.31
N LEU A 162 -29.38 29.55 5.69
CA LEU A 162 -28.95 29.66 7.09
C LEU A 162 -29.04 31.09 7.62
N LEU A 163 -28.67 32.08 6.81
CA LEU A 163 -28.81 33.52 7.15
C LEU A 163 -30.24 33.87 7.58
N LYS A 164 -31.24 33.38 6.83
CA LYS A 164 -32.65 33.57 7.17
C LYS A 164 -33.05 32.84 8.45
N ARG A 165 -32.47 31.66 8.69
CA ARG A 165 -32.80 30.82 9.84
C ARG A 165 -32.32 31.43 11.17
N ILE A 166 -31.11 31.97 11.18
CA ILE A 166 -30.50 32.59 12.36
C ILE A 166 -30.72 34.12 12.43
N LYS A 167 -31.43 34.69 11.44
CA LYS A 167 -31.79 36.11 11.36
C LYS A 167 -30.58 37.06 11.46
N THR A 168 -29.54 36.82 10.66
CA THR A 168 -28.33 37.66 10.63
C THR A 168 -28.02 38.13 9.21
N ASP A 169 -27.15 39.15 9.09
CA ASP A 169 -26.68 39.66 7.80
C ASP A 169 -25.44 38.91 7.28
N LYS A 170 -25.16 39.09 5.98
CA LYS A 170 -24.07 38.40 5.28
C LYS A 170 -22.68 38.69 5.86
N ASN A 171 -22.43 39.94 6.28
CA ASN A 171 -21.12 40.37 6.76
C ASN A 171 -20.88 39.82 8.16
N ARG A 172 -21.88 39.94 9.04
CA ARG A 172 -21.83 39.38 10.39
C ARG A 172 -21.67 37.86 10.36
N PHE A 173 -22.38 37.16 9.48
CA PHE A 173 -22.23 35.71 9.31
C PHE A 173 -20.83 35.28 8.88
N ALA A 174 -20.26 35.96 7.88
CA ALA A 174 -18.92 35.65 7.39
C ALA A 174 -17.85 35.90 8.47
N ARG A 175 -17.96 37.02 9.18
CA ARG A 175 -17.07 37.35 10.30
C ARG A 175 -17.19 36.32 11.43
N MET A 176 -18.41 36.01 11.86
CA MET A 176 -18.68 35.01 12.89
C MET A 176 -18.08 33.64 12.53
N LEU A 177 -18.25 33.16 11.29
CA LEU A 177 -17.65 31.90 10.83
C LEU A 177 -16.13 31.95 10.83
N GLN A 178 -15.55 33.07 10.38
CA GLN A 178 -14.11 33.23 10.37
C GLN A 178 -13.52 33.24 11.79
N GLU A 179 -14.17 33.92 12.73
CA GLU A 179 -13.71 34.01 14.12
C GLU A 179 -13.84 32.70 14.89
N ASN A 180 -14.93 31.96 14.69
CA ASN A 180 -15.22 30.73 15.46
C ASN A 180 -14.69 29.45 14.80
N ALA A 181 -14.68 29.39 13.45
CA ALA A 181 -14.34 28.18 12.70
C ALA A 181 -13.13 28.36 11.78
N ASN A 182 -12.48 29.54 11.77
CA ASN A 182 -11.34 29.86 10.91
C ASN A 182 -11.56 29.49 9.43
N SER A 183 -12.81 29.54 8.97
CA SER A 183 -13.20 29.03 7.65
C SER A 183 -14.38 29.79 7.08
N ASN A 184 -14.54 29.71 5.77
CA ASN A 184 -15.74 30.20 5.09
C ASN A 184 -16.86 29.15 5.15
N PHE A 185 -18.08 29.57 4.81
CA PHE A 185 -19.27 28.70 4.81
C PHE A 185 -19.08 27.38 4.05
N ASN A 186 -18.55 27.44 2.83
CA ASN A 186 -18.40 26.24 2.00
C ASN A 186 -17.38 25.28 2.61
N SER A 187 -16.26 25.79 3.10
CA SER A 187 -15.24 25.00 3.80
C SER A 187 -15.82 24.36 5.07
N TYR A 188 -16.54 25.13 5.87
CA TYR A 188 -17.16 24.65 7.11
C TYR A 188 -18.14 23.50 6.87
N ILE A 189 -19.07 23.66 5.92
CA ILE A 189 -20.01 22.58 5.57
C ILE A 189 -19.29 21.38 4.97
N ASN A 190 -18.31 21.59 4.09
CA ASN A 190 -17.57 20.49 3.48
C ASN A 190 -16.76 19.71 4.51
N ASP A 191 -16.20 20.36 5.54
CA ASP A 191 -15.52 19.69 6.64
C ASP A 191 -16.48 18.75 7.38
N MET A 192 -17.68 19.23 7.75
CA MET A 192 -18.72 18.39 8.37
C MET A 192 -19.13 17.20 7.47
N ARG A 193 -19.26 17.44 6.16
CA ARG A 193 -19.57 16.39 5.17
C ARG A 193 -18.46 15.35 5.09
N LEU A 194 -17.19 15.77 5.07
CA LEU A 194 -16.04 14.86 5.04
C LEU A 194 -15.96 14.02 6.31
N GLU A 195 -16.13 14.63 7.49
CA GLU A 195 -16.19 13.93 8.79
C GLU A 195 -17.29 12.86 8.80
N TYR A 196 -18.49 13.21 8.32
CA TYR A 196 -19.58 12.25 8.19
C TYR A 196 -19.26 11.13 7.18
N SER A 197 -18.59 11.44 6.08
CA SER A 197 -18.17 10.44 5.09
C SER A 197 -17.21 9.40 5.69
N MET A 198 -16.33 9.80 6.60
CA MET A 198 -15.42 8.88 7.32
C MET A 198 -16.20 7.98 8.27
N LEU A 199 -17.21 8.51 8.95
CA LEU A 199 -18.13 7.71 9.79
C LEU A 199 -18.86 6.65 8.94
N LEU A 200 -19.38 7.05 7.77
CA LEU A 200 -20.05 6.14 6.84
C LEU A 200 -19.12 5.03 6.33
N MET A 201 -17.85 5.34 6.04
CA MET A 201 -16.86 4.32 5.64
C MET A 201 -16.67 3.25 6.71
N LYS A 202 -16.66 3.64 7.98
CA LYS A 202 -16.53 2.73 9.11
C LYS A 202 -17.80 1.90 9.34
N GLN A 203 -18.97 2.52 9.20
CA GLN A 203 -20.25 1.87 9.44
C GLN A 203 -20.65 0.93 8.29
N TYR A 204 -20.31 1.30 7.05
CA TYR A 204 -20.69 0.59 5.83
C TYR A 204 -19.46 0.26 4.97
N PRO A 205 -18.63 -0.72 5.38
CA PRO A 205 -17.37 -1.05 4.70
C PRO A 205 -17.58 -1.55 3.26
N HIS A 206 -18.77 -2.02 2.90
CA HIS A 206 -19.09 -2.48 1.55
C HIS A 206 -19.61 -1.39 0.60
N HIS A 207 -19.94 -0.20 1.10
CA HIS A 207 -20.45 0.89 0.24
C HIS A 207 -19.38 1.44 -0.69
N THR A 208 -19.76 1.81 -1.91
CA THR A 208 -18.81 2.43 -2.84
C THR A 208 -18.44 3.83 -2.35
N ILE A 209 -17.25 4.31 -2.72
CA ILE A 209 -16.82 5.69 -2.39
C ILE A 209 -17.80 6.72 -2.96
N GLN A 210 -18.37 6.44 -4.14
CA GLN A 210 -19.41 7.28 -4.73
C GLN A 210 -20.67 7.35 -3.87
N ALA A 211 -21.17 6.21 -3.38
CA ALA A 211 -22.33 6.19 -2.49
C ALA A 211 -22.05 6.97 -1.20
N ILE A 212 -20.89 6.73 -0.57
CA ILE A 212 -20.47 7.45 0.63
C ILE A 212 -20.41 8.97 0.39
N ALA A 213 -19.87 9.41 -0.75
CA ALA A 213 -19.81 10.83 -1.09
C ALA A 213 -21.21 11.45 -1.21
N GLN A 214 -22.12 10.76 -1.91
CA GLN A 214 -23.51 11.19 -2.09
C GLN A 214 -24.27 11.23 -0.77
N ASP A 215 -24.16 10.17 0.04
CA ASP A 215 -24.77 10.07 1.37
C ASP A 215 -24.21 11.12 2.35
N SER A 216 -22.98 11.59 2.13
CA SER A 216 -22.39 12.70 2.86
C SER A 216 -22.77 14.10 2.33
N GLY A 217 -23.67 14.20 1.36
CA GLY A 217 -24.14 15.48 0.82
C GLY A 217 -23.21 16.11 -0.23
N ILE A 218 -22.24 15.35 -0.78
CA ILE A 218 -21.34 15.79 -1.85
C ILE A 218 -21.71 15.06 -3.14
N SER A 219 -22.56 15.68 -3.97
CA SER A 219 -23.06 15.05 -5.21
C SER A 219 -21.98 14.77 -6.25
N ASN A 220 -20.95 15.62 -6.31
CA ASN A 220 -19.87 15.48 -7.30
C ASN A 220 -18.68 14.70 -6.72
N VAL A 221 -18.49 13.47 -7.20
CA VAL A 221 -17.41 12.57 -6.78
C VAL A 221 -16.01 13.16 -7.01
N ARG A 222 -15.79 13.90 -8.11
CA ARG A 222 -14.48 14.55 -8.35
C ARG A 222 -14.20 15.61 -7.29
N THR A 223 -15.20 16.39 -6.92
CA THR A 223 -15.10 17.38 -5.84
C THR A 223 -14.83 16.69 -4.51
N TYR A 224 -15.54 15.60 -4.21
CA TYR A 224 -15.32 14.79 -3.02
C TYR A 224 -13.86 14.30 -2.92
N HIS A 225 -13.34 13.67 -3.98
CA HIS A 225 -11.96 13.18 -4.00
C HIS A 225 -10.94 14.30 -3.75
N ARG A 226 -11.14 15.47 -4.37
CA ARG A 226 -10.25 16.63 -4.18
C ARG A 226 -10.29 17.12 -2.74
N LEU A 227 -11.48 17.37 -2.19
CA LEU A 227 -11.67 17.86 -0.83
C LEU A 227 -11.13 16.88 0.21
N PHE A 228 -11.42 15.59 0.04
CA PHE A 228 -10.93 14.55 0.94
C PHE A 228 -9.41 14.46 0.91
N LYS A 229 -8.79 14.48 -0.28
CA LYS A 229 -7.33 14.44 -0.41
C LYS A 229 -6.65 15.69 0.15
N GLU A 230 -7.26 16.86 -0.03
CA GLU A 230 -6.77 18.12 0.54
C GLU A 230 -6.79 18.08 2.08
N LYS A 231 -7.88 17.56 2.67
CA LYS A 231 -8.05 17.47 4.13
C LYS A 231 -7.19 16.36 4.76
N MET A 232 -7.18 15.17 4.16
CA MET A 232 -6.61 13.95 4.75
C MET A 232 -5.23 13.58 4.21
N GLY A 233 -4.76 14.25 3.16
CA GLY A 233 -3.48 13.96 2.50
C GLY A 233 -3.49 12.69 1.62
N MET A 234 -4.63 12.00 1.51
CA MET A 234 -4.77 10.74 0.76
C MET A 234 -6.13 10.61 0.10
N THR A 235 -6.26 9.68 -0.84
CA THR A 235 -7.54 9.42 -1.50
C THR A 235 -8.54 8.72 -0.56
N PRO A 236 -9.85 8.91 -0.76
CA PRO A 236 -10.88 8.19 -0.01
C PRO A 236 -10.73 6.66 -0.06
N ALA A 237 -10.26 6.12 -1.19
CA ALA A 237 -10.05 4.68 -1.36
C ALA A 237 -8.89 4.17 -0.50
N GLU A 238 -7.78 4.92 -0.44
CA GLU A 238 -6.64 4.61 0.43
C GLU A 238 -7.02 4.66 1.91
N TYR A 239 -7.79 5.69 2.30
CA TYR A 239 -8.31 5.83 3.65
C TYR A 239 -9.22 4.66 4.02
N LYS A 240 -10.17 4.32 3.14
CA LYS A 240 -11.10 3.20 3.36
C LYS A 240 -10.38 1.85 3.44
N ALA A 241 -9.30 1.64 2.68
CA ALA A 241 -8.48 0.43 2.76
C ALA A 241 -7.54 0.40 3.99
N ALA A 242 -7.49 1.49 4.77
CA ALA A 242 -6.74 1.59 6.01
C ALA A 242 -7.60 1.42 7.27
N LEU A 243 -8.92 1.57 7.15
CA LEU A 243 -9.91 1.23 8.20
C LEU A 243 -10.01 -0.28 8.40
#